data_AF-A0A7X8J5Y3-F1
#
_entry.id   AF-A0A7X8J5Y3-F1
#
_cell.length_a   1.000
_cell.length_b   1.000
_cell.length_c   1.000
_cell.angle_alpha   90.00
_cell.angle_beta   90.00
_cell.angle_gamma   90.00
#
_symmetry.space_group_name_H-M   'P 1'
#
loop_
_entity.id
_entity.type
_entity.pdbx_description
1 polymer ?
#
loop_
_entity_poly.entity_id
_entity_poly.type
_entity_poly.pdbx_seq_one_letter_code
_entity_poly.pdbx_strand_id
1 'polypeptide(L)'
;MKNKELFNLNPEENNLLNDGVVEINISKDKNGLATLRHELKTFVCEGEYQKGLYRILDTYLKFIDQPKQPAVWVSGFFGSGKSHLVKMLGYLWQDYKFQNGETARTIKPLPQDIQDLFVELQRKQDVYGRLSIVGTLKDFPSADVRYSFLQLVLNALGLPPQ
;
A
#
# COMPACT_ATOMS: atom_id res chain seq x y z
N MET A 1 24.56 -27.48 -7.24
CA MET A 1 23.61 -26.36 -7.12
C MET A 1 22.51 -26.78 -6.18
N LYS A 2 22.33 -26.10 -5.05
CA LYS A 2 21.22 -26.36 -4.12
C LYS A 2 19.99 -25.59 -4.60
N ASN A 3 18.78 -26.15 -4.49
CA ASN A 3 17.55 -25.49 -4.95
C ASN A 3 17.38 -24.07 -4.39
N LYS A 4 17.84 -23.81 -3.16
CA LYS A 4 17.78 -22.48 -2.55
C LYS A 4 18.57 -21.39 -3.29
N GLU A 5 19.59 -21.78 -4.05
CA GLU A 5 20.43 -20.86 -4.85
C GLU A 5 19.71 -20.35 -6.12
N LEU A 6 18.56 -20.96 -6.48
CA LEU A 6 17.73 -20.50 -7.59
C LEU A 6 16.86 -19.29 -7.25
N PHE A 7 16.62 -19.04 -5.96
CA PHE A 7 15.69 -18.01 -5.52
C PHE A 7 16.43 -16.69 -5.29
N ASN A 8 15.84 -15.58 -5.75
CA ASN A 8 16.35 -14.23 -5.46
C ASN A 8 16.43 -13.93 -3.95
N LEU A 9 15.54 -14.55 -3.16
CA LEU A 9 15.54 -14.51 -1.72
C LEU A 9 15.64 -15.94 -1.19
N ASN A 10 16.64 -16.23 -0.36
CA ASN A 10 16.82 -17.56 0.21
C ASN A 10 15.56 -17.96 1.03
N PRO A 11 14.83 -19.01 0.65
CA PRO A 11 13.60 -19.41 1.33
C PRO A 11 13.83 -19.90 2.77
N GLU A 12 15.04 -20.34 3.12
CA GLU A 12 15.38 -20.75 4.50
C GLU A 12 15.49 -19.53 5.45
N GLU A 13 15.76 -18.35 4.90
CA GLU A 13 16.01 -17.11 5.66
C GLU A 13 14.84 -16.11 5.56
N ASN A 14 13.96 -16.27 4.57
CA ASN A 14 12.88 -15.34 4.26
C ASN A 14 11.51 -16.00 4.47
N ASN A 15 11.21 -16.37 5.71
CA ASN A 15 9.89 -16.85 6.10
C ASN A 15 8.86 -15.72 6.02
N LEU A 16 7.64 -16.05 5.59
CA LEU A 16 6.51 -15.11 5.57
C LEU A 16 6.13 -14.76 7.00
N LEU A 17 6.41 -13.53 7.41
CA LEU A 17 6.06 -13.05 8.76
C LEU A 17 4.56 -12.91 9.00
N ASN A 18 3.76 -12.92 7.93
CA ASN A 18 2.30 -12.72 7.97
C ASN A 18 1.51 -14.01 7.65
N ASP A 19 2.17 -15.17 7.58
CA ASP A 19 1.56 -16.45 7.21
C ASP A 19 0.73 -16.42 5.91
N GLY A 20 1.03 -15.48 5.00
CA GLY A 20 0.30 -15.27 3.75
C GLY A 20 -1.03 -14.52 3.90
N VAL A 21 -1.36 -14.00 5.09
CA VAL A 21 -2.58 -13.22 5.35
C VAL A 21 -2.22 -11.74 5.48
N VAL A 22 -2.86 -10.91 4.65
CA VAL A 22 -2.67 -9.46 4.72
C VAL A 22 -3.51 -8.89 5.84
N GLU A 23 -2.85 -8.48 6.92
CA GLU A 23 -3.48 -7.64 7.94
C GLU A 23 -3.24 -6.17 7.64
N ILE A 24 -4.32 -5.39 7.59
CA ILE A 24 -4.27 -3.94 7.51
C ILE A 24 -4.34 -3.43 8.96
N ASN A 25 -3.23 -3.57 9.69
CA ASN A 25 -3.15 -3.09 11.06
C ASN A 25 -2.91 -1.58 11.07
N ILE A 26 -3.82 -0.86 11.71
CA ILE A 26 -3.74 0.60 11.90
C ILE A 26 -2.71 0.94 12.99
N SER A 27 -2.52 0.03 13.95
CA SER A 27 -1.50 0.15 15.00
C SER A 27 -0.09 0.00 14.41
N LYS A 28 0.73 1.05 14.55
CA LYS A 28 2.15 1.08 14.13
C LYS A 28 3.06 0.53 15.24
N ASP A 29 2.74 -0.65 15.76
CA ASP A 29 3.58 -1.31 16.75
C ASP A 29 4.86 -1.86 16.10
N LYS A 30 5.87 -2.21 16.91
CA LYS A 30 7.18 -2.65 16.40
C LYS A 30 7.07 -3.88 15.48
N ASN A 31 6.19 -4.83 15.82
CA ASN A 31 6.01 -6.06 15.06
C ASN A 31 5.29 -5.80 13.73
N GLY A 32 4.26 -4.95 13.74
CA GLY A 32 3.57 -4.52 12.52
C GLY A 32 4.50 -3.79 11.55
N LEU A 33 5.39 -2.93 12.05
CA LEU A 33 6.38 -2.22 11.22
C LEU A 33 7.44 -3.16 10.63
N ALA A 34 7.91 -4.15 11.39
CA ALA A 34 8.82 -5.17 10.88
C ALA A 34 8.17 -6.01 9.78
N THR A 35 6.90 -6.40 9.97
CA THR A 35 6.09 -7.13 8.99
C THR A 35 5.90 -6.31 7.72
N LEU A 36 5.52 -5.03 7.84
CA LEU A 36 5.37 -4.12 6.71
C LEU A 36 6.67 -3.99 5.89
N ARG A 37 7.81 -3.82 6.58
CA ARG A 37 9.11 -3.71 5.89
C ARG A 37 9.42 -5.00 5.11
N HIS A 38 9.13 -6.16 5.70
CA HIS A 38 9.29 -7.45 5.04
C HIS A 38 8.35 -7.60 3.83
N GLU A 39 7.07 -7.22 3.95
CA GLU A 39 6.12 -7.22 2.84
C GLU A 39 6.59 -6.32 1.69
N LEU A 40 7.04 -5.09 1.97
CA LEU A 40 7.60 -4.20 0.93
C LEU A 40 8.85 -4.78 0.26
N LYS A 41 9.74 -5.41 1.04
CA LYS A 41 10.96 -6.07 0.52
C LYS A 41 10.62 -7.27 -0.37
N THR A 42 9.55 -7.99 -0.06
CA THR A 42 9.14 -9.19 -0.79
C THR A 42 8.12 -8.89 -1.89
N PHE A 43 7.51 -7.70 -1.92
CA PHE A 43 6.46 -7.32 -2.86
C PHE A 43 6.88 -7.48 -4.32
N VAL A 44 6.24 -8.37 -5.06
CA VAL A 44 6.52 -8.60 -6.49
C VAL A 44 5.57 -7.75 -7.33
N CYS A 45 6.06 -6.59 -7.78
CA CYS A 45 5.32 -5.69 -8.65
C CYS A 45 5.50 -6.11 -10.13
N GLU A 46 4.86 -7.21 -10.51
CA GLU A 46 4.90 -7.72 -11.89
C GLU A 46 3.49 -8.15 -12.33
N GLY A 47 3.29 -8.30 -13.65
CA GLY A 47 2.02 -8.76 -14.20
C GLY A 47 0.82 -7.90 -13.78
N GLU A 48 -0.18 -8.52 -13.14
CA GLU A 48 -1.42 -7.83 -12.74
C GLU A 48 -1.22 -6.83 -11.60
N TYR A 49 -0.22 -7.00 -10.72
CA TYR A 49 0.11 -5.98 -9.72
C TYR A 49 0.62 -4.70 -10.39
N GLN A 50 1.55 -4.83 -11.34
CA GLN A 50 2.11 -3.71 -12.07
C GLN A 50 1.02 -3.00 -12.89
N LYS A 51 0.24 -3.74 -13.69
CA LYS A 51 -0.87 -3.16 -14.47
C LYS A 51 -1.90 -2.46 -13.58
N GLY A 52 -2.23 -3.06 -12.44
CA GLY A 52 -3.14 -2.48 -11.46
C GLY A 52 -2.61 -1.16 -10.90
N LEU A 53 -1.37 -1.14 -10.40
CA LEU A 53 -0.73 0.08 -9.89
C LEU A 53 -0.63 1.16 -10.96
N TYR A 54 -0.18 0.81 -12.17
CA TYR A 54 -0.08 1.73 -13.29
C TYR A 54 -1.44 2.39 -13.56
N ARG A 55 -2.49 1.58 -13.76
CA ARG A 55 -3.83 2.08 -14.05
C ARG A 55 -4.36 3.00 -12.96
N ILE A 56 -4.13 2.67 -11.68
CA ILE A 56 -4.58 3.48 -10.55
C ILE A 56 -3.87 4.83 -10.54
N LEU A 57 -2.54 4.83 -10.60
CA LEU A 57 -1.72 6.03 -10.50
C LEU A 57 -1.89 6.93 -11.74
N ASP A 58 -1.84 6.35 -12.93
CA ASP A 58 -2.03 7.08 -14.19
C ASP A 58 -3.42 7.72 -14.27
N THR A 59 -4.48 6.99 -13.91
CA THR A 59 -5.84 7.55 -13.85
C THR A 59 -5.92 8.66 -12.81
N TYR A 60 -5.32 8.45 -11.63
CA TYR A 60 -5.36 9.46 -10.59
C TYR A 60 -4.70 10.77 -11.04
N LEU A 61 -3.49 10.68 -11.63
CA LEU A 61 -2.71 11.83 -12.09
C LEU A 61 -3.38 12.56 -13.26
N LYS A 62 -4.00 11.84 -14.20
CA LYS A 62 -4.73 12.45 -15.33
C LYS A 62 -5.93 13.28 -14.89
N PHE A 63 -6.56 12.92 -13.78
CA PHE A 63 -7.79 13.55 -13.30
C PHE A 63 -7.59 14.47 -12.08
N ILE A 64 -6.37 14.61 -11.56
CA ILE A 64 -6.11 15.39 -10.34
C ILE A 64 -6.55 16.86 -10.43
N ASP A 65 -6.43 17.45 -11.63
CA ASP A 65 -6.82 18.83 -11.92
C ASP A 65 -8.23 18.93 -12.56
N GLN A 66 -8.98 17.82 -12.57
CA GLN A 66 -10.33 17.73 -13.13
C GLN A 66 -11.39 17.86 -12.03
N PRO A 67 -12.60 18.34 -12.36
CA PRO A 67 -13.69 18.49 -11.37
C PRO A 67 -14.20 17.16 -10.79
N LYS A 68 -13.80 16.02 -11.37
CA LYS A 68 -14.22 14.68 -10.94
C LYS A 68 -13.02 13.76 -10.88
N GLN A 69 -12.88 13.06 -9.76
CA GLN A 69 -11.87 12.02 -9.58
C GLN A 69 -12.49 10.63 -9.67
N PRO A 70 -12.09 9.79 -10.65
CA PRO A 70 -12.60 8.43 -10.76
C PRO A 70 -12.21 7.57 -9.54
N ALA A 71 -13.18 6.81 -9.03
CA ALA A 71 -12.91 5.77 -8.04
C ALA A 71 -12.36 4.51 -8.71
N VAL A 72 -11.60 3.71 -7.95
CA VAL A 72 -11.04 2.43 -8.41
C VAL A 72 -11.71 1.28 -7.67
N TRP A 73 -12.09 0.25 -8.40
CA TRP A 73 -12.56 -1.03 -7.85
C TRP A 73 -11.53 -2.13 -8.10
N VAL A 74 -11.00 -2.73 -7.02
CA VAL A 74 -10.05 -3.84 -7.10
C VAL A 74 -10.80 -5.16 -6.86
N SER A 75 -10.82 -6.03 -7.87
CA SER A 75 -11.56 -7.30 -7.85
C SER A 75 -10.67 -8.49 -8.25
N GLY A 76 -11.11 -9.71 -7.92
CA GLY A 76 -10.33 -10.94 -8.10
C GLY A 76 -10.64 -12.02 -7.05
N PHE A 77 -10.20 -13.24 -7.31
CA PHE A 77 -10.46 -14.42 -6.47
C PHE A 77 -9.81 -14.34 -5.08
N PHE A 78 -10.23 -15.19 -4.14
CA PHE A 78 -9.58 -15.29 -2.83
C PHE A 78 -8.10 -15.65 -2.99
N GLY A 79 -7.22 -15.07 -2.17
CA GLY A 79 -5.78 -15.26 -2.27
C GLY A 79 -5.08 -14.54 -3.44
N SER A 80 -5.81 -13.83 -4.31
CA SER A 80 -5.21 -13.15 -5.48
C SER A 80 -4.42 -11.87 -5.15
N GLY A 81 -4.29 -11.49 -3.88
CA GLY A 81 -3.48 -10.34 -3.47
C GLY A 81 -4.15 -8.96 -3.51
N LYS A 82 -5.48 -8.87 -3.63
CA LYS A 82 -6.21 -7.58 -3.70
C LYS A 82 -5.90 -6.64 -2.52
N SER A 83 -6.07 -7.14 -1.29
CA SER A 83 -5.79 -6.36 -0.09
C SER A 83 -4.30 -6.02 0.03
N HIS A 84 -3.43 -6.91 -0.45
CA HIS A 84 -1.99 -6.66 -0.50
C HIS A 84 -1.66 -5.49 -1.43
N LEU A 85 -2.24 -5.48 -2.64
CA LEU A 85 -2.08 -4.39 -3.61
C LEU A 85 -2.47 -3.04 -2.98
N VAL A 86 -3.64 -2.97 -2.35
CA VAL A 86 -4.15 -1.73 -1.73
C VAL A 86 -3.27 -1.30 -0.55
N LYS A 87 -2.82 -2.25 0.28
CA LYS A 87 -1.89 -1.99 1.39
C LYS A 87 -0.56 -1.43 0.88
N MET A 88 0.07 -2.12 -0.05
CA MET A 88 1.36 -1.70 -0.64
C MET A 88 1.23 -0.33 -1.31
N LEU A 89 0.16 -0.11 -2.10
CA LEU A 89 -0.11 1.18 -2.72
C LEU A 89 -0.18 2.30 -1.67
N GLY A 90 -0.88 2.10 -0.55
CA GLY A 90 -0.97 3.14 0.48
C GLY A 90 0.37 3.53 1.11
N TYR A 91 1.23 2.54 1.40
CA TYR A 91 2.57 2.83 1.94
C TYR A 91 3.52 3.42 0.90
N LEU A 92 3.43 2.98 -0.36
CA LEU A 92 4.18 3.56 -1.47
C LEU A 92 3.71 4.99 -1.78
N TRP A 93 2.40 5.25 -1.71
CA TRP A 93 1.80 6.57 -1.88
C TRP A 93 2.34 7.56 -0.85
N GLN A 94 2.45 7.12 0.41
CA GLN A 94 2.99 7.93 1.50
C GLN A 94 4.51 8.05 1.47
N ASP A 95 5.18 7.21 0.68
CA ASP A 95 6.61 6.95 0.77
C ASP A 95 7.08 6.79 2.23
N TYR A 96 6.43 5.85 2.92
CA TYR A 96 6.58 5.70 4.37
C TYR A 96 8.05 5.56 4.78
N LYS A 97 8.51 6.44 5.67
CA LYS A 97 9.89 6.47 6.16
C LYS A 97 10.05 5.59 7.39
N PHE A 98 10.95 4.61 7.31
CA PHE A 98 11.33 3.73 8.41
C PHE A 98 12.38 4.38 9.32
N GLN A 99 12.50 3.86 10.54
CA GLN A 99 13.43 4.39 11.56
C GLN A 99 14.91 4.33 11.12
N ASN A 100 15.26 3.39 10.24
CA ASN A 100 16.59 3.23 9.70
C ASN A 100 16.90 4.14 8.49
N GLY A 101 15.96 5.01 8.11
CA GLY A 101 16.13 5.97 7.02
C GLY A 101 15.69 5.50 5.64
N GLU A 102 15.42 4.20 5.46
CA GLU A 102 14.81 3.69 4.22
C GLU A 102 13.37 4.20 4.08
N THR A 103 12.89 4.32 2.84
CA THR A 103 11.48 4.63 2.55
C THR A 103 10.83 3.46 1.82
N ALA A 104 9.49 3.45 1.80
CA ALA A 104 8.73 2.41 1.11
C ALA A 104 9.14 2.26 -0.37
N ARG A 105 9.50 3.35 -1.05
CA ARG A 105 9.93 3.32 -2.45
C ARG A 105 11.40 2.91 -2.65
N THR A 106 12.25 2.96 -1.62
CA THR A 106 13.68 2.58 -1.72
C THR A 106 13.96 1.14 -1.30
N ILE A 107 13.07 0.51 -0.51
CA ILE A 107 13.27 -0.85 0.00
C ILE A 107 13.41 -1.88 -1.13
N LYS A 108 12.64 -1.72 -2.21
CA LYS A 108 12.69 -2.60 -3.37
C LYS A 108 12.51 -1.77 -4.65
N PRO A 109 13.34 -1.98 -5.68
CA PRO A 109 13.15 -1.33 -6.97
C PRO A 109 11.81 -1.76 -7.59
N LEU A 110 10.99 -0.78 -7.95
CA LEU A 110 9.75 -0.98 -8.71
C LEU A 110 10.05 -0.97 -10.22
N PRO A 111 9.15 -1.47 -11.08
CA PRO A 111 9.25 -1.25 -12.52
C PRO A 111 9.34 0.25 -12.87
N GLN A 112 10.09 0.60 -13.92
CA GLN A 112 10.39 2.00 -14.26
C GLN A 112 9.14 2.85 -14.50
N ASP A 113 8.17 2.30 -15.21
CA ASP A 113 6.87 2.94 -15.46
C ASP A 113 6.10 3.30 -14.17
N ILE A 114 6.20 2.44 -13.15
CA ILE A 114 5.62 2.72 -11.83
C ILE A 114 6.44 3.76 -11.06
N GLN A 115 7.78 3.71 -11.16
CA GLN A 115 8.64 4.71 -10.54
C GLN A 115 8.35 6.11 -11.10
N ASP A 116 8.21 6.24 -12.41
CA ASP A 116 7.92 7.51 -13.09
C ASP A 116 6.59 8.11 -12.60
N LEU A 117 5.56 7.27 -12.44
CA LEU A 117 4.27 7.70 -11.87
C LEU A 117 4.39 8.15 -10.41
N PHE A 118 5.23 7.50 -9.59
CA PHE A 118 5.46 7.94 -8.22
C PHE A 118 6.27 9.24 -8.14
N VAL A 119 7.19 9.49 -9.08
CA VAL A 119 7.88 10.78 -9.21
C VAL A 119 6.89 11.89 -9.52
N GLU A 120 5.96 11.66 -10.45
CA GLU A 120 4.94 12.66 -10.77
C GLU A 120 3.93 12.84 -9.63
N LEU A 121 3.52 11.76 -8.97
CA LEU A 121 2.70 11.84 -7.77
C LEU A 121 3.38 12.66 -6.67
N GLN A 122 4.69 12.48 -6.45
CA GLN A 122 5.45 13.28 -5.49
C GLN A 122 5.36 14.77 -5.82
N ARG A 123 5.59 15.17 -7.07
CA ARG A 123 5.50 16.58 -7.48
C ARG A 123 4.14 17.19 -7.17
N LYS A 124 3.05 16.45 -7.44
CA LYS A 124 1.69 16.89 -7.11
C LYS A 124 1.48 16.95 -5.59
N GLN A 125 1.98 15.98 -4.84
CA GLN A 125 1.91 15.94 -3.37
C GLN A 125 2.67 17.10 -2.71
N ASP A 126 3.78 17.55 -3.31
CA ASP A 126 4.54 18.69 -2.79
C ASP A 126 3.75 20.01 -2.89
N VAL A 127 2.77 20.08 -3.80
CA VAL A 127 1.87 21.24 -3.97
C VAL A 127 0.58 21.10 -3.15
N TYR A 128 -0.09 19.96 -3.25
CA TYR A 128 -1.43 19.75 -2.66
C TYR A 128 -1.42 19.07 -1.29
N GLY A 129 -0.25 18.63 -0.83
CA GLY A 129 -0.10 17.78 0.34
C GLY A 129 -0.20 16.30 0.02
N ARG A 130 0.18 15.49 1.02
CA ARG A 130 0.26 14.04 0.92
C ARG A 130 -0.65 13.38 1.96
N LEU A 131 -1.62 12.59 1.49
CA LEU A 131 -2.46 11.77 2.34
C LEU A 131 -2.81 10.45 1.63
N SER A 132 -2.75 9.37 2.40
CA SER A 132 -3.28 8.05 2.09
C SER A 132 -3.77 7.44 3.39
N ILE A 133 -4.97 6.86 3.34
CA ILE A 133 -5.62 6.18 4.44
C ILE A 133 -5.95 4.77 3.96
N VAL A 134 -5.47 3.77 4.69
CA VAL A 134 -5.73 2.36 4.42
C VAL A 134 -6.28 1.74 5.70
N GLY A 135 -7.40 1.04 5.59
CA GLY A 135 -8.06 0.38 6.72
C GLY A 135 -9.22 -0.48 6.27
N THR A 136 -9.75 -1.28 7.20
CA THR A 136 -10.94 -2.09 6.95
C THR A 136 -12.14 -1.47 7.65
N LEU A 137 -13.27 -1.31 6.96
CA LEU A 137 -14.49 -0.76 7.57
C LEU A 137 -15.01 -1.59 8.74
N LYS A 138 -14.71 -2.91 8.77
CA LYS A 138 -15.07 -3.81 9.88
C LYS A 138 -14.44 -3.39 11.21
N ASP A 139 -13.32 -2.66 11.18
CA ASP A 139 -12.61 -2.21 12.38
C ASP A 139 -13.32 -1.00 13.01
N PHE A 140 -14.30 -0.41 12.31
CA PHE A 140 -15.11 0.74 12.72
C PHE A 140 -16.61 0.42 12.59
N PRO A 141 -17.16 -0.50 13.41
CA PRO A 141 -18.52 -0.97 13.25
C PRO A 141 -19.55 0.12 13.56
N SER A 142 -20.46 0.37 12.62
CA SER A 142 -21.63 1.22 12.79
C SER A 142 -22.82 0.65 12.01
N ALA A 143 -24.04 1.01 12.43
CA ALA A 143 -25.26 0.66 11.69
C ALA A 143 -25.31 1.31 10.30
N ASP A 144 -24.60 2.42 10.10
CA ASP A 144 -24.51 3.13 8.83
C ASP A 144 -23.05 3.23 8.37
N VAL A 145 -22.80 2.70 7.17
CA VAL A 145 -21.47 2.61 6.53
C VAL A 145 -20.78 3.97 6.40
N ARG A 146 -21.55 5.06 6.32
CA ARG A 146 -21.00 6.43 6.26
C ARG A 146 -20.28 6.79 7.55
N TYR A 147 -20.80 6.36 8.70
CA TYR A 147 -20.12 6.56 9.98
C TYR A 147 -18.90 5.67 10.12
N SER A 148 -18.96 4.41 9.67
CA SER A 148 -17.77 3.54 9.62
C SER A 148 -16.65 4.17 8.78
N PHE A 149 -16.99 4.74 7.63
CA PHE A 149 -16.03 5.45 6.77
C PHE A 149 -15.49 6.72 7.44
N LEU A 150 -16.36 7.53 8.05
CA LEU A 150 -15.94 8.74 8.76
C LEU A 150 -14.99 8.41 9.92
N GLN A 151 -15.31 7.40 10.73
CA GLN A 151 -14.47 6.96 11.84
C GLN A 151 -13.09 6.49 11.36
N LEU A 152 -13.04 5.74 10.25
CA LEU A 152 -11.77 5.36 9.61
C LEU A 152 -10.93 6.59 9.26
N VAL A 153 -11.54 7.61 8.64
CA VAL A 153 -10.83 8.84 8.24
C VAL A 153 -10.35 9.62 9.46
N LEU A 154 -11.23 9.85 10.45
CA LEU A 154 -10.89 10.58 11.67
C LEU A 154 -9.76 9.88 12.45
N ASN A 155 -9.87 8.57 12.63
CA ASN A 155 -8.86 7.77 13.32
C ASN A 155 -7.49 7.86 12.62
N ALA A 156 -7.46 7.74 11.29
CA ALA A 156 -6.23 7.84 10.51
C ALA A 156 -5.57 9.23 10.58
N LEU A 157 -6.37 10.28 10.82
CA LEU A 157 -5.91 11.65 11.03
C LEU A 157 -5.59 11.97 12.50
N GLY A 158 -5.76 11.01 13.42
CA GLY A 158 -5.56 11.23 14.86
C GLY A 158 -6.64 12.11 15.51
N LEU A 159 -7.80 12.22 14.87
CA LEU A 159 -8.96 12.99 15.33
C LEU A 159 -9.89 12.12 16.18
N PRO A 160 -10.64 12.72 17.13
CA PRO A 160 -11.54 11.97 17.99
C PRO A 160 -12.66 11.28 17.18
N PRO A 161 -13.06 10.05 17.55
CA PRO A 161 -14.16 9.35 16.90
C PRO A 161 -15.51 10.06 17.16
N GLN A 162 -16.46 9.85 16.25
CA GLN A 162 -17.86 10.30 16.33
C GLN A 162 -18.78 9.14 16.65
#